data_AF-A0A1L3EWF0-F1
#
_entry.id   AF-A0A1L3EWF0-F1
#
_cell.length_a   1.000
_cell.length_b   1.000
_cell.length_c   1.000
_cell.angle_alpha   90.00
_cell.angle_beta   90.00
_cell.angle_gamma   90.00
#
_symmetry.space_group_name_H-M   'P 1'
#
loop_
_entity.id
_entity.type
_entity.pdbx_description
1 polymer ?
#
loop_
_entity_poly.entity_id
_entity_poly.type
_entity_poly.pdbx_seq_one_letter_code
_entity_poly.pdbx_strand_id
1 'polypeptide(L)'
;MPKSLKKAASPTETNKAAADLSAFLAIACTNTAVRRAGRRLGSLYDEALAPVGLKATQIGLLAEIERLAAANEGQVPTLQDLATKLALQISAVTHALRPLIRDGLVELFPDASDKRAKRARLTTEGTDLLHRALTHWAVANAQVDRVLGSEAAAALRAVSDYVSSDEFLIAFKGEERTTR
;
A
#
# COMPACT_ATOMS: atom_id res chain seq x y z
N MET A 1 25.91 -9.23 50.13
CA MET A 1 25.49 -8.60 48.86
C MET A 1 24.05 -8.11 48.99
N PRO A 2 23.81 -6.82 49.25
CA PRO A 2 22.44 -6.32 49.31
C PRO A 2 21.91 -6.02 47.90
N LYS A 3 20.72 -6.57 47.62
CA LYS A 3 19.93 -6.42 46.40
C LYS A 3 19.54 -4.95 46.20
N SER A 4 19.77 -4.43 45.00
CA SER A 4 19.31 -3.11 44.57
C SER A 4 17.78 -3.03 44.63
N LEU A 5 17.26 -2.16 45.49
CA LEU A 5 15.85 -1.81 45.59
C LEU A 5 15.49 -0.95 44.37
N LYS A 6 14.57 -1.45 43.53
CA LYS A 6 13.92 -0.65 42.49
C LYS A 6 13.24 0.55 43.16
N LYS A 7 13.72 1.76 42.86
CA LYS A 7 13.13 3.02 43.31
C LYS A 7 11.70 3.10 42.77
N ALA A 8 10.71 3.12 43.67
CA ALA A 8 9.32 3.35 43.29
C ALA A 8 9.18 4.76 42.73
N ALA A 9 8.49 4.90 41.59
CA ALA A 9 8.23 6.19 40.96
C ALA A 9 7.43 7.10 41.91
N SER A 10 7.71 8.39 41.87
CA SER A 10 7.07 9.37 42.74
C SER A 10 5.57 9.58 42.37
N PRO A 11 4.72 10.06 43.29
CA PRO A 11 3.30 10.31 43.02
C PRO A 11 3.06 11.25 41.82
N THR A 12 3.95 12.22 41.62
CA THR A 12 3.90 13.19 40.51
C THR A 12 4.23 12.56 39.16
N GLU A 13 5.21 11.65 39.10
CA GLU A 13 5.55 10.90 37.88
C GLU A 13 4.45 9.90 37.51
N THR A 14 3.81 9.29 38.53
CA THR A 14 2.69 8.37 38.35
C THR A 14 1.45 9.09 37.81
N ASN A 15 1.18 10.31 38.30
CA ASN A 15 0.06 11.13 37.82
C ASN A 15 0.29 11.65 36.40
N LYS A 16 1.52 12.05 36.07
CA LYS A 16 1.90 12.43 34.70
C LYS A 16 1.79 11.26 33.73
N ALA A 17 2.32 10.08 34.07
CA ALA A 17 2.24 8.90 33.22
C ALA A 17 0.80 8.44 32.97
N ALA A 18 -0.08 8.55 33.98
CA ALA A 18 -1.50 8.27 33.83
C ALA A 18 -2.20 9.30 32.92
N ALA A 19 -1.85 10.58 33.05
CA ALA A 19 -2.35 11.64 32.18
C ALA A 19 -1.88 11.49 30.73
N ASP A 20 -0.60 11.16 30.52
CA ASP A 20 -0.02 10.93 29.19
C ASP A 20 -0.64 9.69 28.52
N LEU A 21 -0.92 8.62 29.28
CA LEU A 21 -1.63 7.43 28.78
C LEU A 21 -3.09 7.75 28.42
N SER A 22 -3.80 8.51 29.26
CA SER A 22 -5.18 8.93 28.98
C SER A 22 -5.24 9.81 27.73
N ALA A 23 -4.33 10.76 27.60
CA ALA A 23 -4.19 11.60 26.41
C ALA A 23 -3.89 10.75 25.17
N PHE A 24 -2.97 9.80 25.25
CA PHE A 24 -2.66 8.89 24.16
C PHE A 24 -3.86 8.02 23.74
N LEU A 25 -4.61 7.48 24.70
CA LEU A 25 -5.82 6.70 24.43
C LEU A 25 -6.95 7.54 23.83
N ALA A 26 -6.97 8.85 24.08
CA ALA A 26 -7.92 9.78 23.48
C ALA A 26 -7.54 10.20 22.04
N ILE A 27 -6.31 9.94 21.58
CA ILE A 27 -5.88 10.29 20.21
C ILE A 27 -6.55 9.35 19.20
N ALA A 28 -7.42 9.92 18.37
CA ALA A 28 -7.92 9.26 17.16
C ALA A 28 -6.80 9.18 16.11
N CYS A 29 -6.01 8.10 16.16
CA CYS A 29 -4.86 7.93 15.26
C CYS A 29 -5.29 7.43 13.86
N THR A 30 -5.23 8.30 12.86
CA THR A 30 -5.54 7.99 11.45
C THR A 30 -4.74 6.80 10.93
N ASN A 31 -3.43 6.73 11.19
CA ASN A 31 -2.58 5.61 10.75
C ASN A 31 -3.08 4.26 11.30
N THR A 32 -3.46 4.20 12.58
CA THR A 32 -3.97 2.96 13.18
C THR A 32 -5.32 2.55 12.58
N ALA A 33 -6.21 3.52 12.34
CA ALA A 33 -7.51 3.28 11.69
C ALA A 33 -7.31 2.76 10.26
N VAL A 34 -6.51 3.44 9.44
CA VAL A 34 -6.22 3.06 8.04
C VAL A 34 -5.57 1.70 7.97
N ARG A 35 -4.56 1.39 8.79
CA ARG A 35 -3.91 0.07 8.77
C ARG A 35 -4.85 -1.06 9.18
N ARG A 36 -5.76 -0.81 10.14
CA ARG A 36 -6.76 -1.81 10.55
C ARG A 36 -7.78 -2.05 9.45
N ALA A 37 -8.33 -0.98 8.88
CA ALA A 37 -9.28 -1.04 7.77
C ALA A 37 -8.65 -1.72 6.55
N GLY A 38 -7.43 -1.31 6.17
CA GLY A 38 -6.69 -1.88 5.05
C GLY A 38 -6.42 -3.37 5.18
N ARG A 39 -6.06 -3.87 6.37
CA ARG A 39 -5.92 -5.32 6.59
C ARG A 39 -7.24 -6.07 6.44
N ARG A 40 -8.34 -5.51 6.96
CA ARG A 40 -9.67 -6.13 6.86
C ARG A 40 -10.14 -6.17 5.41
N LEU A 41 -10.03 -5.05 4.69
CA LEU A 41 -10.33 -4.98 3.26
C LEU A 41 -9.44 -5.97 2.50
N GLY A 42 -8.12 -5.92 2.66
CA GLY A 42 -7.20 -6.84 1.99
C GLY A 42 -7.55 -8.31 2.18
N SER A 43 -7.99 -8.72 3.39
CA SER A 43 -8.44 -10.09 3.65
C SER A 43 -9.70 -10.46 2.86
N LEU A 44 -10.67 -9.53 2.74
CA LEU A 44 -11.89 -9.74 1.95
C LEU A 44 -11.59 -9.87 0.45
N TYR A 45 -10.65 -9.08 -0.08
CA TYR A 45 -10.22 -9.21 -1.48
C TYR A 45 -9.42 -10.49 -1.70
N ASP A 46 -8.56 -10.87 -0.75
CA ASP A 46 -7.85 -12.16 -0.80
C ASP A 46 -8.83 -13.35 -0.84
N GLU A 47 -9.89 -13.32 -0.04
CA GLU A 47 -10.95 -14.34 -0.04
C GLU A 47 -11.67 -14.39 -1.40
N ALA A 48 -12.03 -13.23 -1.96
CA ALA A 48 -12.67 -13.16 -3.26
C ALA A 48 -11.77 -13.65 -4.40
N LEU A 49 -10.46 -13.42 -4.30
CA LEU A 49 -9.44 -13.80 -5.28
C LEU A 49 -8.88 -15.22 -5.07
N ALA A 50 -9.33 -15.94 -4.04
CA ALA A 50 -8.90 -17.33 -3.81
C ALA A 50 -9.03 -18.24 -5.05
N PRO A 51 -10.08 -18.14 -5.89
CA PRO A 51 -10.20 -18.96 -7.10
C PRO A 51 -9.11 -18.72 -8.16
N VAL A 52 -8.49 -17.54 -8.19
CA VAL A 52 -7.38 -17.23 -9.11
C VAL A 52 -6.01 -17.52 -8.52
N GLY A 53 -5.95 -17.94 -7.26
CA GLY A 53 -4.72 -18.38 -6.59
C GLY A 53 -3.72 -17.28 -6.25
N LEU A 54 -4.09 -16.01 -6.39
CA LEU A 54 -3.23 -14.86 -6.08
C LEU A 54 -3.83 -13.96 -5.01
N LYS A 55 -2.94 -13.27 -4.29
CA LYS A 55 -3.28 -12.26 -3.29
C LYS A 55 -3.75 -10.96 -3.94
N ALA A 56 -4.55 -10.18 -3.23
CA ALA A 56 -5.02 -8.87 -3.66
C ALA A 56 -3.85 -7.93 -3.98
N THR A 57 -2.76 -8.00 -3.21
CA THR A 57 -1.54 -7.23 -3.46
C THR A 57 -0.83 -7.64 -4.74
N GLN A 58 -0.85 -8.92 -5.08
CA GLN A 58 -0.27 -9.45 -6.32
C GLN A 58 -1.10 -9.02 -7.54
N ILE A 59 -2.43 -9.17 -7.49
CA ILE A 59 -3.31 -8.69 -8.57
C ILE A 59 -3.22 -7.17 -8.71
N GLY A 60 -3.13 -6.43 -7.60
CA GLY A 60 -2.93 -4.99 -7.64
C GLY A 60 -1.66 -4.58 -8.37
N LEU A 61 -0.57 -5.34 -8.21
CA LEU A 61 0.68 -5.11 -8.93
C LEU A 61 0.56 -5.41 -10.42
N LEU A 62 -0.13 -6.49 -10.82
CA LEU A 62 -0.41 -6.78 -12.23
C LEU A 62 -1.25 -5.66 -12.86
N ALA A 63 -2.31 -5.23 -12.15
CA ALA A 63 -3.18 -4.15 -12.58
C ALA A 63 -2.44 -2.81 -12.71
N GLU A 64 -1.47 -2.52 -11.84
CA GLU A 64 -0.65 -1.31 -11.95
C GLU A 64 0.29 -1.35 -13.16
N ILE A 65 0.89 -2.51 -13.46
CA ILE A 65 1.71 -2.67 -14.67
C ILE A 65 0.87 -2.38 -15.92
N GLU A 66 -0.32 -2.99 -16.02
CA GLU A 66 -1.23 -2.81 -17.15
C GLU A 66 -1.70 -1.35 -17.27
N ARG A 67 -2.11 -0.74 -16.15
CA ARG A 67 -2.59 0.65 -16.12
C ARG A 67 -1.51 1.64 -16.57
N LEU A 68 -0.27 1.48 -16.09
CA LEU A 68 0.82 2.35 -16.50
C LEU A 68 1.21 2.15 -17.96
N ALA A 69 1.18 0.92 -18.46
CA ALA A 69 1.41 0.65 -19.88
C ALA A 69 0.32 1.32 -20.75
N ALA A 70 -0.95 1.20 -20.36
CA ALA A 70 -2.06 1.83 -21.05
C ALA A 70 -1.99 3.37 -21.03
N ALA A 71 -1.57 3.96 -19.91
CA ALA A 71 -1.39 5.40 -19.78
C ALA A 71 -0.21 5.96 -20.60
N ASN A 72 0.78 5.13 -20.92
CA ASN A 72 2.01 5.52 -21.62
C ASN A 72 2.10 4.94 -23.04
N GLU A 73 0.97 4.90 -23.77
CA GLU A 73 0.93 4.46 -25.18
C GLU A 73 1.54 3.06 -25.43
N GLY A 74 1.38 2.15 -24.47
CA GLY A 74 1.92 0.78 -24.54
C GLY A 74 3.37 0.66 -24.02
N GLN A 75 4.00 1.75 -23.61
CA GLN A 75 5.30 1.71 -22.96
C GLN A 75 5.16 1.19 -21.52
N VAL A 76 5.58 -0.05 -21.30
CA VAL A 76 5.50 -0.70 -19.99
C VAL A 76 6.37 -0.02 -18.92
N PRO A 77 5.96 0.02 -17.64
CA PRO A 77 6.64 0.80 -16.61
C PRO A 77 8.02 0.25 -16.21
N THR A 78 8.90 1.14 -15.76
CA THR A 78 10.10 0.76 -15.02
C THR A 78 9.76 0.34 -13.58
N LEU A 79 10.70 -0.34 -12.92
CA LEU A 79 10.56 -0.62 -11.48
C LEU A 79 10.50 0.66 -10.63
N GLN A 80 11.11 1.76 -11.10
CA GLN A 80 11.02 3.06 -10.44
C GLN A 80 9.62 3.65 -10.57
N ASP A 81 9.00 3.54 -11.74
CA ASP A 81 7.62 4.02 -11.95
C ASP A 81 6.66 3.28 -11.03
N LEU A 82 6.79 1.96 -10.92
CA LEU A 82 6.00 1.14 -9.98
C LEU A 82 6.26 1.53 -8.52
N ALA A 83 7.52 1.75 -8.15
CA ALA A 83 7.88 2.16 -6.80
C ALA A 83 7.23 3.50 -6.42
N THR A 84 7.35 4.50 -7.29
CA THR A 84 6.71 5.80 -7.12
C THR A 84 5.19 5.66 -7.03
N LYS A 85 4.57 4.96 -7.99
CA LYS A 85 3.12 4.85 -8.07
C LYS A 85 2.49 4.11 -6.89
N LEU A 86 3.19 3.14 -6.32
CA LEU A 86 2.74 2.35 -5.18
C LEU A 86 3.16 2.94 -3.83
N ALA A 87 3.87 4.08 -3.81
CA ALA A 87 4.51 4.65 -2.62
C ALA A 87 5.41 3.63 -1.89
N LEU A 88 6.17 2.85 -2.66
CA LEU A 88 7.07 1.80 -2.17
C LEU A 88 8.53 2.09 -2.50
N GLN A 89 9.43 1.45 -1.77
CA GLN A 89 10.84 1.39 -2.15
C GLN A 89 11.03 0.36 -3.28
N ILE A 90 12.01 0.60 -4.17
CA ILE A 90 12.31 -0.30 -5.30
C ILE A 90 12.59 -1.74 -4.82
N SER A 91 13.24 -1.90 -3.67
CA SER A 91 13.53 -3.21 -3.08
C SER A 91 12.26 -3.98 -2.71
N ALA A 92 11.22 -3.28 -2.23
CA ALA A 92 9.92 -3.86 -1.92
C ALA A 92 9.17 -4.27 -3.19
N VAL A 93 9.19 -3.44 -4.25
CA VAL A 93 8.64 -3.78 -5.56
C VAL A 93 9.34 -5.02 -6.13
N THR A 94 10.66 -5.03 -6.09
CA THR A 94 11.46 -6.17 -6.57
C THR A 94 11.11 -7.45 -5.81
N HIS A 95 10.96 -7.37 -4.48
CA HIS A 95 10.54 -8.51 -3.66
C HIS A 95 9.13 -8.98 -4.02
N ALA A 96 8.17 -8.07 -4.20
CA ALA A 96 6.80 -8.38 -4.56
C ALA A 96 6.67 -9.03 -5.95
N LEU A 97 7.54 -8.67 -6.90
CA LEU A 97 7.55 -9.24 -8.26
C LEU A 97 8.13 -10.65 -8.34
N ARG A 98 9.00 -11.08 -7.41
CA ARG A 98 9.64 -12.40 -7.45
C ARG A 98 8.67 -13.57 -7.68
N PRO A 99 7.57 -13.72 -6.89
CA PRO A 99 6.63 -14.81 -7.13
C PRO A 99 5.95 -14.70 -8.50
N LEU A 100 5.62 -13.49 -8.96
CA LEU A 100 4.96 -13.27 -10.25
C LEU A 100 5.86 -13.60 -11.44
N ILE A 101 7.16 -13.34 -11.31
CA ILE A 101 8.18 -13.72 -12.31
C ILE A 101 8.39 -15.24 -12.29
N ARG A 102 8.53 -15.83 -11.10
CA ARG A 102 8.68 -17.28 -10.93
C ARG A 102 7.50 -18.04 -11.56
N ASP A 103 6.30 -17.50 -11.40
CA ASP A 103 5.06 -18.12 -11.89
C ASP A 103 4.76 -17.76 -13.36
N GLY A 104 5.68 -17.06 -14.03
CA GLY A 104 5.58 -16.74 -15.46
C GLY A 104 4.52 -15.70 -15.81
N LEU A 105 4.08 -14.88 -14.85
CA LEU A 105 3.05 -13.84 -15.04
C LEU A 105 3.64 -12.48 -15.40
N VAL A 106 4.90 -12.25 -15.04
CA VAL A 106 5.63 -11.00 -15.29
C VAL A 106 7.02 -11.30 -15.82
N GLU A 107 7.43 -10.55 -16.84
CA GLU A 107 8.79 -10.53 -17.34
C GLU A 107 9.49 -9.22 -16.99
N LEU A 108 10.79 -9.32 -16.69
CA LEU A 108 11.67 -8.16 -16.54
C LEU A 108 12.68 -8.11 -17.68
N PHE A 109 12.82 -6.94 -18.30
CA PHE A 109 13.84 -6.71 -19.32
C PHE A 109 14.53 -5.35 -19.11
N PRO A 110 15.79 -5.18 -19.58
CA PRO A 110 16.49 -3.91 -19.48
C PRO A 110 15.76 -2.81 -20.25
N ASP A 111 15.77 -1.60 -19.71
CA ASP A 111 15.32 -0.45 -20.46
C ASP A 111 16.27 -0.14 -21.65
N ALA A 112 15.70 0.39 -22.74
CA ALA A 112 16.43 0.62 -23.98
C ALA A 112 17.38 1.83 -23.90
N SER A 113 17.06 2.85 -23.10
CA SER A 113 17.88 4.06 -22.93
C SER A 113 18.78 3.99 -21.70
N ASP A 114 18.41 3.22 -20.67
CA ASP A 114 19.24 2.96 -19.49
C ASP A 114 19.23 1.47 -19.08
N LYS A 115 20.30 0.75 -19.41
CA LYS A 115 20.44 -0.67 -19.06
C LYS A 115 20.46 -0.96 -17.54
N ARG A 116 20.63 0.07 -16.70
CA ARG A 116 20.52 -0.08 -15.23
C ARG A 116 19.08 -0.14 -14.77
N ALA A 117 18.16 0.45 -15.53
CA ALA A 117 16.73 0.35 -15.29
C ALA A 117 16.18 -0.96 -15.87
N LYS A 118 15.19 -1.53 -15.17
CA LYS A 118 14.42 -2.69 -15.62
C LYS A 118 12.97 -2.29 -15.80
N ARG A 119 12.36 -2.76 -16.88
CA ARG A 119 10.93 -2.65 -17.16
C ARG A 119 10.22 -3.94 -16.82
N ALA A 120 8.98 -3.82 -16.36
CA ALA A 120 8.11 -4.93 -16.03
C ALA A 120 6.94 -4.99 -17.00
N ARG A 121 6.69 -6.16 -17.58
CA ARG A 121 5.58 -6.41 -18.51
C ARG A 121 4.81 -7.66 -18.09
N LEU A 122 3.50 -7.65 -18.28
CA LEU A 122 2.68 -8.85 -18.15
C LEU A 122 2.95 -9.81 -19.32
N THR A 123 3.12 -11.09 -19.02
CA THR A 123 3.05 -12.14 -20.05
C THR A 123 1.61 -12.31 -20.53
N THR A 124 1.40 -13.07 -21.59
CA THR A 124 0.04 -13.45 -22.03
C THR A 124 -0.72 -14.15 -20.89
N GLU A 125 -0.05 -15.06 -20.18
CA GLU A 125 -0.60 -15.75 -19.02
C GLU A 125 -0.92 -14.78 -17.87
N GLY A 126 -0.07 -13.78 -17.65
CA GLY A 126 -0.27 -12.72 -16.68
C GLY A 126 -1.49 -11.85 -16.98
N THR A 127 -1.66 -11.43 -18.24
CA THR A 127 -2.81 -10.66 -18.71
C THR A 127 -4.10 -11.48 -18.59
N ASP A 128 -4.10 -12.74 -19.02
CA ASP A 128 -5.27 -13.62 -18.91
C ASP A 128 -5.67 -13.86 -17.45
N LEU A 129 -4.69 -14.04 -16.57
CA LEU A 129 -4.94 -14.18 -15.14
C LEU A 129 -5.53 -12.89 -14.56
N LEU A 130 -4.97 -11.73 -14.91
CA LEU A 130 -5.49 -10.43 -14.48
C LEU A 130 -6.96 -10.28 -14.91
N HIS A 131 -7.32 -10.59 -16.15
CA HIS A 131 -8.71 -10.51 -16.62
C HIS A 131 -9.66 -11.40 -15.81
N ARG A 132 -9.28 -12.64 -15.49
CA ARG A 132 -10.08 -13.50 -14.61
C ARG A 132 -10.20 -12.90 -13.21
N ALA A 133 -9.09 -12.39 -12.66
CA ALA A 133 -9.06 -11.79 -11.34
C ALA A 133 -9.93 -10.53 -11.23
N LEU A 134 -9.99 -9.70 -12.29
CA LEU A 134 -10.83 -8.49 -12.34
C LEU A 134 -12.32 -8.82 -12.19
N THR A 135 -12.78 -9.99 -12.64
CA THR A 135 -14.17 -10.43 -12.45
C THR A 135 -14.48 -10.64 -10.97
N HIS A 136 -13.61 -11.37 -10.25
CA HIS A 136 -13.75 -11.58 -8.81
C HIS A 136 -13.56 -10.29 -8.01
N TRP A 137 -12.61 -9.45 -8.43
CA TRP A 137 -12.37 -8.13 -7.85
C TRP A 137 -13.63 -7.27 -7.96
N ALA A 138 -14.25 -7.19 -9.14
CA ALA A 138 -15.45 -6.38 -9.36
C ALA A 138 -16.60 -6.75 -8.41
N VAL A 139 -16.79 -8.05 -8.16
CA VAL A 139 -17.78 -8.53 -7.18
C VAL A 139 -17.45 -8.06 -5.76
N ALA A 140 -16.18 -8.19 -5.34
CA ALA A 140 -15.73 -7.70 -4.04
C ALA A 140 -15.89 -6.17 -3.89
N ASN A 141 -15.50 -5.40 -4.92
CA ASN A 141 -15.69 -3.95 -4.98
C ASN A 141 -17.16 -3.58 -4.83
N ALA A 142 -18.06 -4.19 -5.61
CA ALA A 142 -19.49 -3.90 -5.57
C ALA A 142 -20.08 -4.19 -4.18
N GLN A 143 -19.62 -5.26 -3.52
CA GLN A 143 -20.04 -5.59 -2.16
C GLN A 143 -19.53 -4.56 -1.14
N VAL A 144 -18.28 -4.11 -1.26
CA VAL A 144 -17.73 -3.05 -0.40
C VAL A 144 -18.50 -1.75 -0.59
N ASP A 145 -18.71 -1.32 -1.83
CA ASP A 145 -19.44 -0.09 -2.15
C ASP A 145 -20.90 -0.15 -1.66
N ARG A 146 -21.54 -1.33 -1.75
CA ARG A 146 -22.90 -1.53 -1.24
C ARG A 146 -22.98 -1.42 0.29
N VAL A 147 -22.02 -2.00 1.00
CA VAL A 147 -22.01 -1.99 2.48
C VAL A 147 -21.59 -0.63 3.03
N LEU A 148 -20.62 0.03 2.38
CA LEU A 148 -20.10 1.32 2.81
C LEU A 148 -21.00 2.48 2.38
N GLY A 149 -21.74 2.32 1.29
CA GLY A 149 -22.43 3.39 0.58
C GLY A 149 -21.50 4.07 -0.43
N SER A 150 -22.03 4.39 -1.62
CA SER A 150 -21.24 4.91 -2.75
C SER A 150 -20.49 6.20 -2.43
N GLU A 151 -21.13 7.13 -1.69
CA GLU A 151 -20.53 8.39 -1.28
C GLU A 151 -19.34 8.18 -0.33
N ALA A 152 -19.55 7.41 0.74
CA ALA A 152 -18.50 7.12 1.72
C ALA A 152 -17.34 6.31 1.09
N ALA A 153 -17.65 5.41 0.16
CA ALA A 153 -16.64 4.66 -0.58
C ALA A 153 -15.81 5.56 -1.51
N ALA A 154 -16.47 6.49 -2.22
CA ALA A 154 -15.78 7.47 -3.05
C ALA A 154 -14.90 8.40 -2.21
N ALA A 155 -15.41 8.89 -1.08
CA ALA A 155 -14.65 9.73 -0.15
C ALA A 155 -13.43 9.00 0.43
N LEU A 156 -13.59 7.73 0.82
CA LEU A 156 -12.47 6.91 1.32
C LEU A 156 -11.38 6.75 0.26
N ARG A 157 -11.75 6.47 -0.99
CA ARG A 157 -10.79 6.38 -2.11
C ARG A 157 -10.09 7.70 -2.34
N ALA A 158 -10.82 8.81 -2.45
CA ALA A 158 -10.26 10.13 -2.69
C ALA A 158 -9.27 10.55 -1.59
N VAL A 159 -9.60 10.34 -0.31
CA VAL A 159 -8.69 10.65 0.80
C VAL A 159 -7.48 9.72 0.79
N SER A 160 -7.66 8.44 0.47
CA SER A 160 -6.56 7.48 0.39
C SER A 160 -5.60 7.84 -0.75
N ASP A 161 -6.13 8.24 -1.90
CA ASP A 161 -5.34 8.68 -3.06
C ASP A 161 -4.57 9.96 -2.72
N TYR A 162 -5.22 10.93 -2.06
CA TYR A 162 -4.55 12.16 -1.60
C TYR A 162 -3.41 11.84 -0.63
N VAL A 163 -3.65 11.06 0.42
CA VAL A 163 -2.61 10.67 1.42
C VAL A 163 -1.45 9.90 0.77
N SER A 164 -1.69 9.21 -0.35
CA SER A 164 -0.66 8.45 -1.08
C SER A 164 0.10 9.29 -2.11
N SER A 165 -0.27 10.55 -2.31
CA SER A 165 0.29 11.42 -3.35
C SER A 165 1.57 12.16 -2.91
N ASP A 166 2.39 12.55 -3.90
CA ASP A 166 3.53 13.44 -3.66
C ASP A 166 3.09 14.80 -3.09
N GLU A 167 1.91 15.30 -3.49
CA GLU A 167 1.34 16.55 -2.97
C GLU A 167 1.17 16.50 -1.46
N PHE A 168 0.58 15.42 -0.93
CA PHE A 168 0.44 15.23 0.51
C PHE A 168 1.81 15.10 1.18
N LEU A 169 2.75 14.36 0.59
CA LEU A 169 4.11 14.22 1.15
C LEU A 169 4.85 15.56 1.22
N ILE A 170 4.71 16.42 0.20
CA ILE A 170 5.30 17.76 0.16
C ILE A 170 4.67 18.63 1.25
N ALA A 171 3.34 18.64 1.33
CA ALA A 171 2.61 19.41 2.34
C ALA A 171 2.96 18.93 3.77
N PHE A 172 3.01 17.63 4.00
CA PHE A 172 3.35 17.03 5.30
C PHE A 172 4.81 17.32 5.72
N LYS A 173 5.73 17.38 4.76
CA LYS A 173 7.14 17.75 5.01
C LYS A 173 7.37 19.27 4.99
N GLY A 174 6.34 20.08 4.75
CA GLY A 174 6.45 21.53 4.71
C GLY A 174 7.15 22.06 5.97
N GLU A 175 7.96 23.12 5.82
CA GLU A 175 8.43 23.99 6.92
C GLU A 175 9.77 23.68 7.65
N GLU A 176 10.72 22.90 7.10
CA GLU A 176 12.12 22.86 7.63
C GLU A 176 13.16 23.74 6.90
N ARG A 177 12.77 24.61 5.96
CA ARG A 177 13.74 25.52 5.26
C ARG A 177 13.30 26.98 5.15
N THR A 178 12.96 27.63 6.26
CA THR A 178 13.11 29.10 6.41
C THR A 178 13.32 29.47 7.88
N THR A 179 14.49 29.19 8.45
CA THR A 179 15.15 30.01 9.50
C THR A 179 16.50 29.41 9.91
N ARG A 180 17.58 29.84 9.25
CA ARG A 180 18.83 30.35 9.85
C ARG A 180 19.87 30.61 8.78
#